data_AF-K1TWW0-F1
#
_entry.id   AF-K1TWW0-F1
#
_cell.length_a   1.000
_cell.length_b   1.000
_cell.length_c   1.000
_cell.angle_alpha   90.00
_cell.angle_beta   90.00
_cell.angle_gamma   90.00
#
_symmetry.space_group_name_H-M   'P 1'
#
loop_
_entity.id
_entity.type
_entity.pdbx_description
1 polymer ?
#
loop_
_entity_poly.entity_id
_entity_poly.type
_entity_poly.pdbx_seq_one_letter_code
_entity_poly.pdbx_strand_id
1 'polypeptide(L)'
;MKVWDMHCDTLAELRYAQQAGKPKSFLHNDLMMDLERMKQGDYLLQCMACFVHLEPEREKAPCWPAWKKSTFSTACWNSIPMT
;
A
#
# COMPACT_ATOMS: atom_id res chain seq x y z
N MET A 1 24.87 -17.27 1.90
CA MET A 1 25.07 -16.27 0.82
C MET A 1 24.66 -14.93 1.40
N LYS A 2 25.47 -13.87 1.21
CA LYS A 2 25.12 -12.53 1.71
C LYS A 2 24.06 -11.91 0.81
N VAL A 3 22.92 -11.54 1.38
CA VAL A 3 21.80 -10.93 0.65
C VAL A 3 21.83 -9.42 0.86
N TRP A 4 21.68 -8.69 -0.25
CA TRP A 4 21.54 -7.24 -0.28
C TRP A 4 20.16 -6.95 -0.82
N ASP A 5 19.30 -6.43 0.04
CA ASP A 5 17.98 -5.98 -0.36
C ASP A 5 17.96 -4.45 -0.43
N MET A 6 17.43 -3.96 -1.55
CA MET A 6 17.42 -2.54 -1.88
C MET A 6 16.10 -1.86 -1.52
N HIS A 7 15.05 -2.59 -1.14
CA HIS A 7 13.75 -1.98 -0.85
C HIS A 7 12.92 -2.75 0.15
N CYS A 8 12.52 -2.10 1.24
CA CYS A 8 11.69 -2.69 2.29
C CYS A 8 10.69 -1.69 2.86
N ASP A 9 9.40 -2.00 2.72
CA ASP A 9 8.29 -1.15 3.19
C ASP A 9 7.92 -1.35 4.66
N THR A 10 8.68 -2.18 5.39
CA THR A 10 8.40 -2.52 6.80
C THR A 10 8.32 -1.26 7.70
N LEU A 11 9.11 -0.23 7.39
CA LEU A 11 9.09 1.02 8.14
C LEU A 11 7.73 1.76 8.06
N ALA A 12 7.10 1.74 6.88
CA ALA A 12 5.78 2.35 6.70
C ALA A 12 4.69 1.56 7.46
N GLU A 13 4.75 0.23 7.42
CA GLU A 13 3.80 -0.62 8.15
C GLU A 13 3.90 -0.46 9.68
N LEU A 14 5.12 -0.31 10.21
CA LEU A 14 5.32 0.00 11.63
C LEU A 14 4.72 1.36 11.99
N ARG A 15 4.85 2.36 11.10
CA ARG A 15 4.23 3.67 11.30
C ARG A 15 2.71 3.58 11.30
N TYR A 16 2.11 2.81 10.38
CA TYR A 16 0.66 2.60 10.35
C TYR A 16 0.16 1.85 11.59
N ALA A 17 0.89 0.83 12.04
CA ALA A 17 0.56 0.10 13.26
C ALA A 17 0.62 1.01 14.49
N GLN A 18 1.62 1.88 14.57
CA GLN A 18 1.72 2.90 15.61
C GLN A 18 0.55 3.89 15.56
N GLN A 19 0.17 4.38 14.38
CA GLN A 19 -0.98 5.28 14.21
C GLN A 19 -2.31 4.59 14.57
N ALA A 20 -2.43 3.28 14.33
CA ALA A 20 -3.59 2.47 14.72
C ALA A 20 -3.61 2.08 16.21
N GLY A 21 -2.67 2.58 17.03
CA GLY A 21 -2.60 2.31 18.47
C GLY A 21 -2.04 0.93 18.83
N LYS A 22 -1.42 0.22 17.88
CA LYS A 22 -0.79 -1.09 18.08
C LYS A 22 0.69 -1.02 17.67
N PRO A 23 1.54 -0.30 18.43
CA PRO A 23 2.96 -0.21 18.11
C PRO A 23 3.60 -1.60 18.11
N LYS A 24 4.38 -1.89 17.06
CA LYS A 24 5.11 -3.14 16.92
C LYS A 24 6.61 -2.92 17.13
N SER A 25 7.30 -3.93 17.63
CA SER A 25 8.75 -3.90 17.82
C SER A 25 9.48 -4.13 16.50
N PHE A 26 10.64 -3.49 16.33
CA PHE A 26 11.53 -3.75 15.20
C PHE A 26 12.31 -5.06 15.37
N LEU A 27 12.47 -5.52 16.62
CA LEU A 27 13.22 -6.73 16.93
C LEU A 27 12.46 -7.99 16.48
N HIS A 28 11.17 -8.06 16.82
CA HIS A 28 10.28 -9.17 16.53
C HIS A 28 8.88 -8.63 16.23
N ASN A 29 8.32 -8.98 15.06
CA ASN A 29 6.99 -8.57 14.65
C ASN A 29 6.36 -9.55 13.64
N ASP A 30 5.07 -9.38 13.38
CA ASP A 30 4.31 -10.23 12.43
C ASP A 30 4.42 -9.77 10.96
N LEU A 31 5.33 -8.84 10.63
CA LEU A 31 5.51 -8.34 9.26
C LEU A 31 6.43 -9.28 8.45
N MET A 32 6.63 -8.95 7.19
CA MET A 32 7.51 -9.71 6.29
C MET A 32 8.95 -9.73 6.80
N MET A 33 9.44 -8.62 7.35
CA MET A 33 10.81 -8.47 7.84
C MET A 33 10.86 -7.99 9.30
N ASP A 34 11.75 -8.63 10.06
CA ASP A 34 12.15 -8.27 11.42
C ASP A 34 13.67 -8.52 11.58
N LEU A 35 14.28 -8.02 12.66
CA LEU A 35 15.73 -8.18 12.87
C LEU A 35 16.14 -9.65 13.07
N GLU A 36 15.29 -10.48 13.68
CA GLU A 36 15.59 -11.88 13.92
C GLU A 36 15.65 -12.69 12.61
N ARG A 37 14.72 -12.46 11.69
CA ARG A 37 14.69 -13.02 10.33
C ARG A 37 15.84 -12.49 9.49
N MET A 38 16.20 -11.21 9.62
CA MET A 38 17.40 -10.67 8.96
C MET A 38 18.66 -11.39 9.41
N LYS A 39 18.79 -11.64 10.72
CA LYS A 39 19.92 -12.36 11.30
C LYS A 39 19.94 -13.83 10.88
N GLN A 40 18.79 -14.50 10.87
CA GLN A 40 18.67 -15.90 10.43
C GLN A 40 18.94 -16.06 8.92
N GLY A 41 18.50 -15.09 8.11
CA GLY A 41 18.71 -15.06 6.66
C GLY A 41 20.11 -14.60 6.23
N ASP A 42 21.00 -14.30 7.18
CA ASP A 42 22.36 -13.78 6.92
C ASP A 42 22.37 -12.55 5.98
N TYR A 43 21.40 -11.66 6.16
CA TYR A 43 21.30 -10.40 5.42
C TYR A 43 22.49 -9.51 5.75
N LEU A 44 23.18 -9.02 4.73
CA LEU A 44 24.28 -8.07 4.93
C LEU A 44 23.76 -6.63 4.99
N LEU A 45 22.76 -6.31 4.17
CA LEU A 45 22.24 -4.97 4.03
C LEU A 45 20.75 -5.01 3.61
N GLN A 46 19.95 -4.17 4.25
CA GLN A 46 18.54 -3.97 3.97
C GLN A 46 18.24 -2.47 3.91
N CYS A 47 17.84 -1.97 2.76
CA CYS A 47 17.40 -0.59 2.61
C CYS A 47 15.92 -0.46 3.04
N MET A 48 15.69 0.24 4.15
CA MET A 48 14.33 0.56 4.61
C MET A 48 13.81 1.79 3.88
N ALA A 49 12.69 1.64 3.20
CA ALA A 49 12.10 2.71 2.43
C ALA A 49 11.26 3.63 3.33
N CYS A 50 11.50 4.94 3.22
CA CYS A 50 10.78 5.97 3.95
C CYS A 50 10.04 6.84 2.95
N PHE A 51 8.71 6.81 3.02
CA PHE A 51 7.84 7.54 2.10
C PHE A 51 7.06 8.61 2.83
N VAL A 52 6.89 9.73 2.13
CA VAL A 52 5.97 10.80 2.52
C VAL A 52 4.89 10.87 1.44
N HIS A 53 3.63 10.79 1.85
CA HIS A 53 2.52 10.98 0.93
C HIS A 53 2.46 12.46 0.53
N LEU A 54 2.49 12.73 -0.78
CA LEU A 54 2.47 14.10 -1.33
C LEU A 54 1.06 14.75 -1.28
N GLU A 55 0.02 13.94 -1.17
CA GLU A 55 -1.36 14.39 -0.98
C GLU A 55 -1.96 13.68 0.25
N PRO A 56 -2.78 14.37 1.07
CA PRO A 56 -3.51 13.71 2.13
C PRO A 56 -4.64 12.88 1.53
N GLU A 57 -4.67 11.60 1.93
CA GLU A 57 -5.84 10.71 1.88
C GLU A 57 -6.03 9.84 0.63
N ARG A 58 -5.21 8.79 0.51
CA ARG A 58 -5.77 7.48 0.15
C ARG A 58 -6.35 6.88 1.44
N GLU A 59 -7.54 7.34 1.82
CA GLU A 59 -8.42 6.50 2.63
C GLU A 59 -8.43 5.13 1.97
N LYS A 60 -8.30 4.08 2.79
CA LYS A 60 -8.43 2.70 2.36
C LYS A 60 -9.85 2.52 1.84
N ALA A 61 -10.13 2.94 0.61
CA ALA A 61 -11.25 2.44 -0.13
C ALA A 61 -11.04 0.92 -0.14
N PRO A 62 -11.96 0.11 0.44
CA PRO A 62 -11.94 -1.31 0.17
C PRO A 62 -11.91 -1.45 -1.33
N CYS A 63 -11.15 -2.42 -1.82
CA CYS A 63 -11.04 -2.77 -3.23
C CYS A 63 -12.42 -3.03 -3.83
N TRP A 64 -13.15 -1.97 -4.16
CA TRP A 64 -14.36 -2.02 -4.94
C TRP A 64 -13.91 -2.15 -6.39
N PRO A 65 -14.52 -3.07 -7.16
CA PRO A 65 -14.12 -3.27 -8.54
C PRO A 65 -14.31 -1.95 -9.30
N ALA A 66 -13.25 -1.56 -9.98
CA ALA A 66 -13.13 -0.37 -10.80
C ALA A 66 -14.08 -0.42 -12.00
N TRP A 67 -15.37 -0.17 -11.79
CA TRP A 67 -16.32 0.07 -12.88
C TRP A 67 -17.30 1.18 -12.49
N LYS A 68 -16.90 2.42 -12.80
CA LYS A 68 -17.79 3.49 -13.29
C LYS A 68 -16.93 4.69 -13.73
N LYS A 69 -16.16 4.47 -14.80
CA LYS A 69 -15.85 5.53 -15.75
C LYS A 69 -16.42 5.10 -17.10
N SER A 70 -17.69 5.39 -17.32
CA SER A 70 -18.21 5.51 -18.67
C SER A 70 -19.00 6.82 -18.73
N THR A 71 -18.25 7.87 -19.01
CA THR A 71 -18.74 8.99 -19.80
C THR A 71 -19.29 8.43 -21.11
N PHE A 72 -20.61 8.36 -21.25
CA PHE A 72 -21.25 8.21 -22.55
C PHE A 72 -21.88 9.55 -22.93
N SER A 73 -21.02 10.47 -23.37
CA SER A 73 -21.42 11.56 -24.24
C SER A 73 -21.37 11.03 -25.66
N THR A 74 -22.49 10.57 -26.19
CA THR A 74 -22.77 10.61 -27.62
C THR A 74 -24.26 10.36 -27.85
N ALA A 75 -24.84 11.24 -28.65
CA ALA A 75 -26.20 11.26 -29.17
C ALA A 75 -27.29 11.80 -28.22
N CYS A 76 -27.91 12.98 -28.38
CA CYS A 76 -28.33 13.67 -29.60
C CYS A 76 -28.48 12.69 -30.75
N TRP A 77 -29.63 12.02 -30.85
CA TRP A 77 -30.31 11.69 -32.10
C TRP A 77 -31.51 10.78 -31.77
N ASN A 78 -32.66 11.19 -32.29
CA ASN A 78 -33.88 10.41 -32.52
C ASN A 78 -34.80 10.20 -31.30
N SER A 79 -35.75 11.12 -31.06
CA SER A 79 -37.08 11.15 -31.70
C SER A 79 -38.11 10.25 -30.99
N ILE A 80 -39.03 10.90 -30.26
CA ILE A 80 -40.48 10.60 -30.12
C ILE A 80 -40.87 9.24 -29.51
N PRO A 81 -41.71 9.27 -28.45
CA PRO A 81 -42.98 8.55 -28.51
C PRO A 81 -44.17 9.53 -28.39
N MET A 82 -45.09 9.45 -29.35
CA MET A 82 -46.41 10.07 -29.27
C MET A 82 -47.23 9.37 -28.21
N THR A 83 -47.70 10.13 -27.23
CA THR A 83 -48.99 9.94 -26.56
C THR A 83 -49.54 11.31 -26.23
#